data_AF-A0A923DGM6-F1
#
_entry.id   AF-A0A923DGM6-F1
#
_cell.length_a   1.000
_cell.length_b   1.000
_cell.length_c   1.000
_cell.angle_alpha   90.00
_cell.angle_beta   90.00
_cell.angle_gamma   90.00
#
_symmetry.space_group_name_H-M   'P 1'
#
loop_
_entity.id
_entity.type
_entity.pdbx_description
1 polymer ?
#
loop_
_entity_poly.entity_id
_entity_poly.type
_entity_poly.pdbx_seq_one_letter_code
_entity_poly.pdbx_strand_id
1 'polypeptide(L)'
;MSSGKVLLGVLAGAATGALLGILFAPHKGTVTRKKIVRNSGAFAEGVKGKINELLDDITEKFEKVKEDVSEFAEQKMQKNDEAKKEVKAT
;
A
#
# COMPACT_ATOMS: atom_id res chain seq x y z
N MET A 1 -0.66 -11.17 11.85
CA MET A 1 -0.71 -11.91 10.56
C MET A 1 0.58 -11.65 9.80
N SER A 2 1.15 -12.66 9.13
CA SER A 2 2.39 -12.46 8.37
C SER A 2 2.08 -11.68 7.09
N SER A 3 2.48 -10.41 7.03
CA SER A 3 2.25 -9.51 5.89
C SER A 3 2.79 -10.08 4.57
N GLY A 4 3.83 -10.93 4.62
CA GLY A 4 4.37 -11.62 3.45
C GLY A 4 3.36 -12.54 2.76
N LYS A 5 2.49 -13.22 3.52
CA LYS A 5 1.44 -14.10 2.94
C LYS A 5 0.34 -13.30 2.26
N VAL A 6 0.00 -12.14 2.81
CA VAL A 6 -1.00 -11.22 2.22
C VAL A 6 -0.45 -10.64 0.92
N LEU A 7 0.80 -10.16 0.92
CA LEU A 7 1.44 -9.62 -0.28
C LEU A 7 1.57 -10.70 -1.38
N LEU A 8 1.93 -11.93 -1.02
CA LEU A 8 2.01 -13.04 -1.96
C LEU A 8 0.64 -13.36 -2.57
N GLY A 9 -0.43 -13.34 -1.77
CA GLY A 9 -1.80 -13.54 -2.24
C GLY A 9 -2.26 -12.46 -3.22
N VAL A 10 -1.94 -11.20 -2.93
CA VAL A 10 -2.25 -10.07 -3.82
C VAL A 10 -1.48 -10.18 -5.14
N LEU A 11 -0.19 -10.48 -5.11
CA LEU A 11 0.62 -10.66 -6.31
C LEU A 11 0.13 -11.84 -7.16
N ALA A 12 -0.19 -12.97 -6.52
CA ALA A 12 -0.73 -14.14 -7.22
C ALA A 12 -2.09 -13.85 -7.87
N GLY A 13 -2.97 -13.12 -7.16
CA GLY A 13 -4.26 -12.69 -7.69
C GLY A 13 -4.11 -11.72 -8.87
N ALA A 14 -3.25 -10.72 -8.75
CA ALA A 14 -2.98 -9.76 -9.81
C ALA A 14 -2.38 -10.41 -11.06
N ALA A 15 -1.40 -11.31 -10.89
CA ALA A 15 -0.79 -12.04 -12.00
C ALA A 15 -1.83 -12.93 -12.72
N THR A 16 -2.60 -13.69 -11.96
CA THR A 16 -3.66 -14.55 -12.52
C THR A 16 -4.72 -13.72 -13.25
N GLY A 17 -5.16 -12.59 -12.67
CA GLY A 17 -6.12 -11.69 -13.29
C GLY A 17 -5.60 -11.03 -14.57
N ALA A 18 -4.34 -10.59 -14.59
CA ALA A 18 -3.71 -10.00 -15.77
C ALA A 18 -3.59 -11.01 -16.92
N LEU A 19 -3.19 -12.25 -16.61
CA LEU A 19 -3.10 -13.33 -17.60
C LEU A 19 -4.47 -13.64 -18.21
N LEU A 20 -5.49 -13.80 -17.36
CA LEU A 20 -6.86 -14.03 -17.82
C LEU A 20 -7.41 -12.84 -18.62
N GLY A 21 -7.13 -11.61 -18.20
CA GLY A 21 -7.53 -10.39 -18.90
C GLY A 21 -6.91 -10.28 -20.29
N ILE A 22 -5.62 -10.59 -20.44
CA ILE A 22 -4.94 -10.61 -21.75
C ILE A 22 -5.50 -11.73 -22.64
N LEU A 23 -5.82 -12.89 -22.05
CA LEU A 23 -6.35 -14.04 -22.80
C LEU A 23 -7.78 -13.78 -23.30
N PHE A 24 -8.65 -13.21 -22.47
CA PHE A 24 -10.03 -12.87 -22.83
C PHE A 24 -10.13 -11.67 -23.76
N ALA A 25 -9.25 -10.68 -23.61
CA ALA A 25 -9.23 -9.47 -24.42
C ALA A 25 -7.86 -9.28 -25.10
N PRO A 26 -7.56 -10.06 -26.15
CA PRO A 26 -6.28 -9.96 -26.84
C PRO A 26 -6.21 -8.68 -27.68
N HIS A 27 -5.18 -7.87 -27.42
CA HIS A 27 -4.80 -6.79 -28.32
C HIS A 27 -4.12 -7.34 -29.58
N LYS A 28 -4.23 -6.63 -30.70
CA LYS A 28 -3.47 -6.96 -31.92
C LYS A 28 -1.98 -7.06 -31.61
N GLY A 29 -1.35 -8.19 -31.98
CA GLY A 29 0.04 -8.49 -31.64
C GLY A 29 1.05 -7.44 -32.13
N THR A 30 0.77 -6.77 -33.25
CA THR A 30 1.57 -5.65 -33.77
C THR A 30 1.61 -4.47 -32.79
N VAL A 31 0.48 -4.17 -32.14
CA VAL A 31 0.35 -3.08 -31.16
C VAL A 31 1.09 -3.44 -29.87
N THR A 32 0.97 -4.69 -29.40
CA THR A 32 1.68 -5.18 -28.20
C THR A 32 3.19 -5.11 -28.39
N ARG A 33 3.70 -5.59 -29.54
CA ARG A 33 5.14 -5.57 -29.83
C ARG A 33 5.69 -4.14 -29.92
N LYS A 34 4.93 -3.23 -30.55
CA LYS A 34 5.27 -1.80 -30.61
C LYS A 34 5.26 -1.15 -29.22
N LYS A 35 4.30 -1.50 -28.36
CA LYS A 35 4.27 -1.05 -26.96
C LYS A 35 5.49 -1.53 -26.18
N ILE A 36 5.89 -2.79 -26.32
CA ILE A 36 7.06 -3.32 -25.60
C ILE A 36 8.32 -2.54 -25.96
N VAL A 37 8.57 -2.33 -27.26
CA VAL A 37 9.76 -1.59 -27.73
C VAL A 37 9.75 -0.14 -27.28
N ARG A 38 8.59 0.54 -27.35
CA ARG A 38 8.48 1.95 -26.96
C ARG A 38 8.50 2.16 -25.45
N ASN A 39 7.90 1.25 -24.69
CA ASN A 39 7.71 1.43 -23.25
C ASN A 39 8.84 0.83 -22.42
N SER A 40 9.71 -0.04 -22.94
CA SER A 40 10.75 -0.69 -22.14
C SER A 40 11.69 0.31 -21.44
N GLY A 41 12.18 1.33 -22.15
CA GLY A 41 13.03 2.37 -21.57
C GLY A 41 12.26 3.33 -20.66
N ALA A 42 11.13 3.87 -21.15
CA ALA A 42 10.33 4.85 -20.42
C ALA A 42 9.62 4.28 -19.16
N PHE A 43 9.34 2.98 -19.16
CA PHE A 43 8.70 2.33 -18.01
C PHE A 43 9.66 2.21 -16.83
N ALA A 44 10.93 1.86 -17.06
CA ALA A 44 11.90 1.76 -15.97
C ALA A 44 12.13 3.10 -15.26
N GLU A 45 12.33 4.17 -16.03
CA GLU A 45 12.51 5.52 -15.49
C GLU A 45 11.24 6.06 -14.84
N GLY A 46 10.09 5.91 -15.50
CA GLY A 46 8.80 6.40 -14.99
C GLY A 46 8.31 5.64 -13.75
N VAL A 47 8.58 4.33 -13.66
CA VAL A 47 8.23 3.53 -12.48
C VAL A 47 9.12 3.91 -11.30
N LYS A 48 10.41 4.11 -11.52
CA LYS A 48 11.33 4.51 -10.44
C LYS A 48 10.93 5.87 -9.85
N GLY A 49 10.57 6.84 -10.70
CA GLY A 49 10.06 8.14 -10.25
C GLY A 49 8.75 8.03 -9.46
N LYS A 50 7.75 7.32 -9.99
CA LYS A 50 6.44 7.14 -9.34
C LYS A 50 6.51 6.33 -8.05
N ILE A 51 7.41 5.35 -7.97
CA ILE A 51 7.60 4.58 -6.72
C ILE A 51 8.20 5.48 -5.65
N ASN A 52 9.17 6.34 -5.98
CA ASN A 52 9.72 7.27 -5.02
C ASN A 52 8.65 8.24 -4.51
N GLU A 53 7.87 8.86 -5.40
CA GLU A 53 6.74 9.72 -5.00
C GLU A 53 5.71 8.97 -4.14
N LEU A 54 5.36 7.73 -4.50
CA LEU A 54 4.43 6.91 -3.71
C LEU A 54 4.98 6.54 -2.34
N LEU A 55 6.28 6.22 -2.25
CA LEU A 55 6.92 5.90 -0.99
C LEU A 55 6.98 7.13 -0.09
N ASP A 56 7.27 8.30 -0.65
CA ASP A 56 7.26 9.56 0.09
C ASP A 56 5.85 9.89 0.60
N ASP A 57 4.83 9.82 -0.26
CA ASP A 57 3.42 10.03 0.10
C ASP A 57 2.92 9.03 1.17
N ILE A 58 3.30 7.76 1.03
CA ILE A 58 2.95 6.72 2.00
C ILE A 58 3.65 6.99 3.32
N THR A 59 4.93 7.36 3.30
CA THR A 59 5.70 7.64 4.52
C THR A 59 5.11 8.82 5.27
N GLU A 60 4.81 9.92 4.58
CA GLU A 60 4.22 11.11 5.20
C GLU A 60 2.82 10.83 5.79
N LYS A 61 1.99 10.06 5.09
CA LYS A 61 0.67 9.63 5.62
C LYS A 61 0.82 8.67 6.79
N PHE A 62 1.81 7.78 6.75
CA PHE A 62 2.05 6.83 7.82
C PHE A 62 2.57 7.52 9.08
N GLU A 63 3.41 8.55 8.93
CA GLU A 63 3.87 9.39 10.04
C GLU A 63 2.71 10.16 10.67
N LYS A 64 1.85 10.83 9.89
CA LYS A 64 0.66 11.52 10.41
C LYS A 64 -0.28 10.56 11.15
N VAL A 65 -0.56 9.39 10.57
CA VAL A 65 -1.39 8.38 11.21
C VAL A 65 -0.75 7.84 12.49
N LYS A 66 0.58 7.67 12.51
CA LYS A 66 1.30 7.20 13.70
C LYS A 66 1.23 8.24 14.82
N GLU A 67 1.38 9.52 14.48
CA GLU A 67 1.31 10.63 15.43
C GLU A 67 -0.11 10.77 16.00
N ASP A 68 -1.13 10.79 15.13
CA ASP A 68 -2.55 10.79 15.53
C ASP A 68 -2.87 9.61 16.44
N VAL A 69 -2.39 8.40 16.10
CA VAL A 69 -2.62 7.18 16.90
C VAL A 69 -1.88 7.26 18.23
N SER A 70 -0.67 7.82 18.28
CA SER A 70 0.08 7.98 19.52
C SER A 70 -0.59 8.99 20.45
N GLU A 71 -1.07 10.12 19.92
CA GLU A 71 -1.77 11.14 20.70
C GLU A 71 -3.13 10.62 21.21
N PHE A 72 -3.87 9.89 20.36
CA PHE A 72 -5.11 9.24 20.78
C PHE A 72 -4.88 8.14 21.83
N ALA A 73 -3.78 7.40 21.71
CA ALA A 73 -3.39 6.37 22.67
C ALA A 73 -2.99 6.99 24.01
N GLU A 74 -2.19 8.06 24.01
CA GLU A 74 -1.79 8.79 25.22
C GLU A 74 -2.99 9.45 25.90
N GLN A 75 -3.88 10.13 25.16
CA GLN A 75 -5.10 10.70 25.72
C GLN A 75 -6.04 9.63 26.28
N LYS A 76 -6.19 8.48 25.60
CA LYS A 76 -6.96 7.36 26.14
C LYS A 76 -6.30 6.71 27.34
N MET A 77 -4.97 6.61 27.38
CA MET A 77 -4.25 6.06 28.52
C MET A 77 -4.33 6.99 29.73
N GLN A 78 -4.17 8.31 29.56
CA GLN A 78 -4.36 9.29 30.64
C GLN A 78 -5.79 9.27 31.19
N LYS A 79 -6.81 9.26 30.32
CA LYS A 79 -8.21 9.15 30.77
C LYS A 79 -8.50 7.82 31.46
N ASN A 80 -7.83 6.74 31.08
CA ASN A 80 -8.01 5.44 31.71
C ASN A 80 -7.26 5.34 33.06
N ASP A 81 -6.17 6.08 33.25
CA ASP A 81 -5.48 6.19 34.54
C ASP A 81 -6.21 7.13 35.51
N GLU A 82 -6.85 8.20 35.03
CA GLU A 82 -7.76 9.03 35.84
C GLU A 82 -9.02 8.24 36.23
N ALA A 83 -9.67 7.53 35.28
CA ALA A 83 -10.82 6.67 35.58
C ALA A 83 -10.46 5.50 36.51
N LYS A 84 -9.24 4.93 36.42
CA LYS A 84 -8.77 3.89 37.35
C LYS A 84 -8.44 4.43 38.74
N LYS A 85 -8.07 5.71 38.87
CA LYS A 85 -7.86 6.35 40.18
C LYS A 85 -9.17 6.64 40.90
N GLU A 86 -10.21 7.06 40.18
CA GLU A 86 -11.54 7.29 40.77
C GLU A 86 -12.25 5.98 41.15
N VAL A 87 -12.10 4.92 40.34
CA VAL A 87 -12.70 3.60 40.63
C VAL A 87 -12.00 2.85 41.77
N LYS A 88 -10.73 3.19 42.10
CA LYS A 88 -10.02 2.59 43.25
C LYS A 88 -10.23 3.33 44.58
N ALA A 89 -10.81 4.53 44.55
CA ALA A 89 -11.06 5.34 45.75
C ALA A 89 -12.50 5.22 46.29
N THR A 90 -13.36 4.48 45.60
CA THR A 90 -14.72 4.08 46.05
C THR A 90 -14.71 2.60 46.43
#